data_AF-A0A7R9FBH8-F1
#
_entry.id   AF-A0A7R9FBH8-F1
#
_cell.length_a   1.000
_cell.length_b   1.000
_cell.length_c   1.000
_cell.angle_alpha   90.00
_cell.angle_beta   90.00
_cell.angle_gamma   90.00
#
_symmetry.space_group_name_H-M   'P 1'
#
loop_
_entity.id
_entity.type
_entity.pdbx_description
1 polymer ?
#
loop_
_entity_poly.entity_id
_entity_poly.type
_entity_poly.pdbx_seq_one_letter_code
_entity_poly.pdbx_strand_id
1 'polypeptide(L)'
;VLECRVCEDVFGLQGDKVPRLLYCGHTVCHACLLRLPLRDNVVQCPFDRQPTPTGNSGVWGLKKNFALLELLERLQYTQEKSTLFLTADLLEKERQASHYT
;
A
#
# COMPACT_ATOMS: atom_id res chain seq x y z
N VAL A 1 3.30 4.16 9.77
CA VAL A 1 3.44 3.44 8.48
C VAL A 1 2.05 2.98 8.05
N LEU A 2 1.77 2.90 6.74
CA LEU A 2 0.47 2.50 6.20
C LEU A 2 0.49 0.99 5.92
N GLU A 3 -0.06 0.20 6.85
CA GLU A 3 0.06 -1.26 6.88
C GLU A 3 -1.31 -1.96 6.91
N CYS A 4 -1.34 -3.18 6.37
CA CYS A 4 -2.51 -4.04 6.47
C CYS A 4 -2.66 -4.58 7.89
N ARG A 5 -3.76 -4.27 8.58
CA ARG A 5 -4.02 -4.72 9.95
C ARG A 5 -4.26 -6.23 10.12
N VAL A 6 -4.18 -7.02 9.04
CA VAL A 6 -4.29 -8.49 9.06
C VAL A 6 -2.93 -9.17 9.01
N CYS A 7 -1.99 -8.67 8.21
CA CYS A 7 -0.65 -9.26 8.06
C CYS A 7 0.49 -8.36 8.53
N GLU A 8 0.19 -7.14 8.97
CA GLU A 8 1.14 -6.13 9.44
C GLU A 8 2.16 -5.66 8.40
N ASP A 9 2.16 -6.24 7.20
CA ASP A 9 2.94 -5.74 6.07
C ASP A 9 2.43 -4.41 5.51
N VAL A 10 3.37 -3.59 5.02
CA VAL A 10 3.14 -2.31 4.35
C VAL A 10 2.30 -2.49 3.07
N PHE A 11 1.37 -1.57 2.83
CA PHE A 11 0.62 -1.54 1.58
C PHE A 11 1.51 -1.21 0.38
N GLY A 12 1.22 -1.84 -0.75
CA GLY A 12 1.88 -1.59 -2.03
C GLY A 12 0.95 -0.91 -3.02
N LEU A 13 1.51 -0.32 -4.07
CA LEU A 13 0.74 0.31 -5.14
C LEU A 13 0.03 -0.71 -6.06
N GLN A 14 0.56 -1.93 -6.09
CA GLN A 14 0.13 -3.01 -6.99
C GLN A 14 0.35 -4.40 -6.37
N GLY A 15 -0.12 -5.44 -7.07
CA GLY A 15 0.06 -6.83 -6.68
C GLY A 15 -0.61 -7.19 -5.35
N ASP A 16 0.01 -8.10 -4.61
CA ASP A 16 -0.54 -8.72 -3.40
C ASP A 16 -0.78 -7.75 -2.23
N LYS A 17 0.03 -6.69 -2.16
CA LYS A 17 -0.06 -5.68 -1.11
C LYS A 17 -0.99 -4.52 -1.49
N VAL A 18 -1.67 -4.57 -2.64
CA VAL A 18 -2.60 -3.50 -3.03
C VAL A 18 -3.76 -3.40 -2.02
N PRO A 19 -4.05 -2.21 -1.47
CA PRO A 19 -5.18 -1.99 -0.57
C PRO A 19 -6.51 -2.06 -1.32
N ARG A 20 -7.44 -2.90 -0.86
CA ARG A 20 -8.81 -2.99 -1.39
C ARG A 20 -9.84 -2.69 -0.31
N LEU A 21 -10.96 -2.11 -0.74
CA LEU A 21 -12.06 -1.69 0.11
C LEU A 21 -13.11 -2.79 0.23
N LEU A 22 -13.53 -3.03 1.47
CA LEU A 22 -14.77 -3.72 1.80
C LEU A 22 -15.93 -2.72 1.88
N TYR A 23 -17.17 -3.20 1.84
CA TYR A 23 -18.36 -2.32 1.85
C TYR A 23 -18.48 -1.50 3.15
N CYS A 24 -17.96 -2.01 4.26
CA CYS A 24 -17.89 -1.25 5.51
C CYS A 24 -16.83 -0.15 5.54
N GLY A 25 -16.04 0.02 4.46
CA GLY A 25 -14.98 1.03 4.35
C GLY A 25 -13.61 0.57 4.86
N HIS A 26 -13.54 -0.57 5.56
CA HIS A 26 -12.25 -1.14 5.96
C HIS A 26 -11.39 -1.53 4.75
N THR A 27 -10.08 -1.30 4.90
CA THR A 27 -9.09 -1.63 3.88
C THR A 27 -8.25 -2.84 4.31
N VAL A 28 -8.12 -3.80 3.42
CA VAL A 28 -7.30 -5.02 3.60
C VAL A 28 -6.47 -5.24 2.35
N CYS A 29 -5.25 -5.76 2.47
CA CYS A 29 -4.44 -6.04 1.29
C CYS A 29 -5.00 -7.23 0.48
N HIS A 30 -4.78 -7.22 -0.82
CA HIS A 30 -5.34 -8.22 -1.73
C HIS A 30 -5.01 -9.67 -1.32
N ALA A 31 -3.76 -9.96 -0.96
CA ALA A 31 -3.36 -11.30 -0.51
C ALA A 31 -3.98 -11.73 0.82
N CYS A 32 -4.35 -10.80 1.71
CA CYS A 32 -5.12 -11.14 2.91
C CYS A 32 -6.57 -11.46 2.56
N LEU A 33 -7.19 -10.69 1.68
CA LEU A 33 -8.57 -10.94 1.23
C LEU A 33 -8.72 -12.29 0.53
N LEU A 34 -7.73 -12.72 -0.26
CA LEU A 34 -7.72 -14.04 -0.90
C LEU A 34 -7.66 -15.20 0.10
N ARG A 35 -7.18 -14.96 1.34
CA ARG A 35 -7.10 -15.96 2.40
C ARG A 35 -8.32 -15.96 3.32
N LEU A 36 -9.20 -14.96 3.21
CA LEU A 36 -10.42 -14.93 4.00
C LEU A 36 -11.43 -15.95 3.48
N PRO A 37 -12.20 -16.60 4.36
CA PRO A 37 -13.26 -17.51 3.94
C PRO A 37 -14.27 -16.79 3.04
N LEU A 38 -14.50 -17.35 1.85
CA LEU A 38 -15.52 -16.91 0.91
C LEU A 38 -16.68 -17.90 0.96
N ARG A 39 -17.87 -17.43 1.32
CA ARG A 39 -19.11 -18.23 1.27
C ARG A 39 -20.11 -17.49 0.40
N ASP A 40 -20.67 -18.16 -0.59
CA ASP A 40 -21.65 -17.59 -1.53
C ASP A 40 -21.20 -16.26 -2.15
N ASN A 41 -19.92 -16.16 -2.52
CA ASN A 41 -19.28 -14.94 -3.03
C ASN A 41 -19.39 -13.73 -2.07
N VAL A 42 -19.39 -13.98 -0.76
CA VAL A 42 -19.36 -12.94 0.27
C VAL A 42 -18.12 -13.13 1.14
N VAL A 43 -17.33 -12.05 1.26
CA VAL A 43 -16.25 -11.94 2.23
C VAL A 43 -16.80 -11.27 3.49
N GLN A 44 -16.49 -11.82 4.66
CA GLN A 44 -16.75 -11.16 5.93
C GLN A 44 -15.56 -10.31 6.33
N CYS A 45 -15.79 -9.05 6.68
CA CYS A 45 -14.73 -8.17 7.14
C CYS A 45 -14.07 -8.75 8.42
N PRO A 46 -12.73 -8.81 8.49
CA PRO A 46 -12.03 -9.40 9.65
C PRO A 46 -12.14 -8.53 10.91
N PHE A 47 -12.56 -7.27 10.79
CA PHE A 47 -12.60 -6.32 11.91
C PHE A 47 -14.00 -6.19 12.51
N ASP A 48 -15.03 -6.07 11.67
CA ASP A 48 -16.41 -5.79 12.10
C ASP A 48 -17.42 -6.82 11.58
N ARG A 49 -16.97 -7.85 10.86
CA ARG A 49 -17.78 -8.95 10.30
C ARG A 49 -18.93 -8.47 9.39
N GLN A 50 -18.82 -7.27 8.82
CA GLN A 50 -19.80 -6.82 7.84
C GLN A 50 -19.57 -7.55 6.50
N PRO A 51 -20.65 -8.01 5.83
CA PRO A 51 -20.54 -8.76 4.59
C PRO A 51 -20.18 -7.84 3.42
N THR A 52 -19.31 -8.33 2.54
CA THR A 52 -18.99 -7.69 1.26
C THR A 52 -19.19 -8.70 0.12
N PRO A 53 -20.25 -8.57 -0.68
CA PRO A 53 -20.44 -9.34 -1.90
C PRO A 53 -19.34 -9.05 -2.92
N THR A 54 -18.74 -10.09 -3.50
CA THR A 54 -17.61 -9.98 -4.43
C THR A 54 -17.98 -10.24 -5.90
N GLY A 55 -19.17 -10.78 -6.16
CA GLY A 55 -19.61 -11.15 -7.51
C GLY A 55 -18.70 -12.18 -8.21
N ASN A 56 -18.82 -12.29 -9.53
CA ASN A 56 -18.13 -13.31 -10.33
C ASN A 56 -16.60 -13.15 -10.38
N SER A 57 -16.11 -11.93 -10.17
CA SER A 57 -14.67 -11.63 -10.15
C SER A 57 -14.03 -11.87 -8.79
N GLY A 58 -14.80 -12.26 -7.77
CA GLY A 58 -14.28 -12.49 -6.43
C GLY A 58 -13.52 -11.27 -5.87
N VAL A 59 -12.48 -11.53 -5.08
CA VAL A 59 -11.63 -10.49 -4.48
C VAL A 59 -11.01 -9.54 -5.53
N TRP A 60 -10.77 -10.01 -6.76
CA TRP A 60 -10.20 -9.18 -7.83
C TRP A 60 -11.12 -8.05 -8.26
N GLY A 61 -12.44 -8.22 -8.10
CA GLY A 61 -13.45 -7.21 -8.40
C GLY A 61 -13.60 -6.12 -7.33
N LEU A 62 -13.07 -6.34 -6.12
CA LEU A 62 -13.14 -5.34 -5.05
C LEU A 62 -12.33 -4.10 -5.42
N LYS A 63 -12.92 -2.92 -5.17
CA LYS A 63 -12.28 -1.65 -5.55
C LYS A 63 -11.00 -1.44 -4.76
N LYS A 64 -9.97 -0.94 -5.44
CA LYS A 64 -8.76 -0.44 -4.78
C LYS A 64 -9.11 0.80 -3.94
N ASN A 65 -8.39 1.03 -2.85
CA ASN A 65 -8.49 2.28 -2.12
C ASN A 65 -7.62 3.35 -2.81
N PHE A 66 -8.18 4.04 -3.81
CA PHE A 66 -7.42 5.01 -4.62
C PHE A 66 -6.90 6.21 -3.82
N ALA A 67 -7.63 6.68 -2.79
CA ALA A 67 -7.15 7.75 -1.93
C ALA A 67 -5.91 7.34 -1.14
N LEU A 68 -5.88 6.09 -0.63
CA LEU A 68 -4.70 5.55 0.03
C LEU A 68 -3.55 5.32 -0.95
N LEU A 69 -3.83 4.86 -2.18
CA LEU A 69 -2.81 4.69 -3.22
C LEU A 69 -2.15 6.01 -3.60
N GLU A 70 -2.93 7.08 -3.81
CA GLU A 70 -2.42 8.41 -4.11
C GLU A 70 -1.54 8.94 -2.97
N LEU A 71 -1.95 8.71 -1.71
CA LEU A 71 -1.13 9.07 -0.56
C LEU A 71 0.20 8.29 -0.53
N LEU A 72 0.16 6.98 -0.79
CA LEU A 72 1.37 6.14 -0.85
C LEU A 72 2.33 6.62 -1.96
N GLU A 73 1.82 6.95 -3.14
CA GLU A 73 2.59 7.50 -4.25
C GLU A 73 3.28 8.81 -3.87
N ARG A 74 2.56 9.74 -3.23
CA ARG A 74 3.12 11.03 -2.79
C ARG A 74 4.20 10.86 -1.72
N LEU A 75 4.02 9.91 -0.81
CA LEU A 75 5.00 9.61 0.24
C LEU A 75 6.28 8.98 -0.35
N GLN A 76 6.15 8.05 -1.30
CA GLN A 76 7.28 7.44 -2.01
C GLN A 76 8.07 8.50 -2.78
N TYR A 77 7.39 9.35 -3.56
CA TYR A 77 8.02 10.44 -4.29
C TYR A 77 8.78 11.41 -3.36
N THR A 78 8.18 11.77 -2.22
CA THR A 78 8.84 12.66 -1.25
C THR A 78 10.11 12.01 -0.68
N GLN A 79 10.06 10.73 -0.35
CA GLN A 79 11.21 10.00 0.18
C GLN A 79 12.33 9.86 -0.85
N GLU A 80 12.01 9.53 -2.10
CA GLU A 80 12.97 9.44 -3.21
C GLU A 80 13.64 10.80 -3.45
N LYS A 81 12.85 11.88 -3.49
CA LYS A 81 13.36 13.24 -3.68
C LYS A 81 14.27 13.69 -2.54
N SER A 82 13.86 13.44 -1.29
CA SER A 82 14.68 13.74 -0.11
C SER A 82 16.00 12.97 -0.14
N THR A 83 15.96 11.68 -0.51
CA THR A 83 17.17 10.85 -0.63
C THR A 83 18.08 11.38 -1.73
N LEU A 84 17.53 11.66 -2.91
CA LEU A 84 18.30 12.19 -4.04
C LEU A 84 18.97 13.53 -3.69
N PHE A 85 18.24 14.43 -3.03
CA PHE A 85 18.80 15.70 -2.59
C PHE A 85 19.96 15.51 -1.60
N LEU A 86 19.81 14.64 -0.60
CA LEU A 86 20.89 14.31 0.33
C LEU A 86 22.11 13.73 -0.39
N THR A 87 21.91 12.82 -1.34
CA THR A 87 23.04 12.24 -2.09
C THR A 87 23.77 13.28 -2.95
N ALA A 88 23.04 14.20 -3.58
CA ALA A 88 23.63 15.28 -4.37
C ALA A 88 24.46 16.23 -3.49
N ASP A 89 23.95 16.59 -2.30
CA ASP A 89 24.66 17.43 -1.33
C ASP A 89 25.95 16.77 -0.82
N LEU A 90 25.94 15.45 -0.61
CA LEU A 90 27.13 14.71 -0.18
C LEU A 90 28.20 14.68 -1.26
N LEU A 91 27.82 14.38 -2.50
CA LEU A 91 28.74 14.35 -3.65
C LEU A 91 29.40 15.72 -3.89
N GLU A 92 28.65 16.80 -3.75
CA GLU A 92 29.18 18.16 -3.92
C GLU A 92 30.19 18.51 -2.80
N LYS A 93 29.94 18.08 -1.56
CA LYS A 93 30.89 18.26 -0.45
C LYS A 93 32.17 17.44 -0.64
N GLU A 94 32.08 16.21 -1.13
CA GLU A 94 33.24 15.37 -1.46
C GLU A 94 34.08 16.00 -2.59
N ARG A 95 33.43 16.53 -3.62
CA ARG A 95 34.09 17.26 -4.72
C ARG A 95 34.85 18.48 -4.22
N GLN A 96 34.24 19.25 -3.31
CA GLN A 96 34.88 20.42 -2.71
C GLN A 96 36.06 20.03 -1.82
N ALA A 97 35.93 19.01 -0.98
CA ALA A 97 37.00 18.53 -0.11
C ALA A 97 38.21 18.00 -0.90
N SER A 98 37.97 17.29 -2.00
CA SER A 98 39.02 16.75 -2.87
C SER A 98 39.84 17.84 -3.58
N HIS A 99 39.31 19.06 -3.70
CA HIS A 99 39.98 20.19 -4.35
C HIS A 99 40.98 20.92 -3.41
N TYR A 100 41.01 20.56 -2.12
CA TYR A 100 41.91 21.13 -1.11
C TYR A 100 43.02 20.17 -0.63
N THR A 101 43.17 19.02 -1.28
CA THR A 101 44.27 18.04 -1.11
C THR A 101 45.05 17.92 -2.41
#